data_AF-Q2GZX1-F1
#
_entry.id   AF-Q2GZX1-F1
#
_cell.length_a   1.000
_cell.length_b   1.000
_cell.length_c   1.000
_cell.angle_alpha   90.00
_cell.angle_beta   90.00
_cell.angle_gamma   90.00
#
_symmetry.space_group_name_H-M   'P 1'
#
loop_
_entity.id
_entity.type
_entity.pdbx_description
1 polymer ?
#
loop_
_entity_poly.entity_id
_entity_poly.type
_entity_poly.pdbx_seq_one_letter_code
_entity_poly.pdbx_strand_id
1 'polypeptide(L)'
;MAPAKSSSDKDTYSVILPTFNERQNLPIITWLLNRTFTEHNIDWELVIVDDGSPDGTQDVAKQLIKAYAPHVQLQARTGKLGLGTAYVHGLKFARGNRIIIMDADFSHHPKFIPRMIALQRARGFDIVTGTRYAGDGGVYAECSRAVESTDAASFHADALQSRQVEEVHD
;
A
#
# COMPACT_ATOMS: atom_id res chain seq x y z
N MET A 1 12.65 22.49 12.30
CA MET A 1 11.27 22.53 12.81
C MET A 1 10.34 22.15 11.67
N ALA A 2 9.91 20.88 11.59
CA ALA A 2 9.05 20.42 10.51
C ALA A 2 7.66 21.06 10.66
N PRO A 3 7.02 21.54 9.58
CA PRO A 3 5.69 22.11 9.67
C PRO A 3 4.70 21.05 10.13
N ALA A 4 3.92 21.35 11.17
CA ALA A 4 2.79 20.54 11.58
C ALA A 4 1.81 20.42 10.40
N LYS A 5 1.54 19.20 9.93
CA LYS A 5 0.59 18.94 8.83
C LYS A 5 -0.78 19.48 9.24
N SER A 6 -1.26 20.49 8.50
CA SER A 6 -2.55 21.13 8.70
C SER A 6 -3.69 20.13 8.58
N SER A 7 -4.57 20.13 9.57
CA SER A 7 -5.64 19.17 9.81
C SER A 7 -6.92 19.48 9.02
N SER A 8 -6.88 19.44 7.68
CA SER A 8 -8.12 19.53 6.88
C SER A 8 -8.10 18.95 5.46
N ASP A 9 -7.08 18.22 5.03
CA ASP A 9 -7.16 17.45 3.78
C ASP A 9 -7.59 16.01 4.09
N LYS A 10 -8.67 15.56 3.45
CA LYS A 10 -9.08 14.16 3.48
C LYS A 10 -7.97 13.36 2.79
N ASP A 11 -7.25 12.50 3.52
CA ASP A 11 -6.20 11.68 2.90
C ASP A 11 -6.78 10.83 1.76
N THR A 12 -6.06 10.79 0.64
CA THR A 12 -6.32 9.91 -0.51
C THR A 12 -5.29 8.79 -0.51
N TYR A 13 -5.76 7.55 -0.55
CA TYR A 13 -4.90 6.35 -0.47
C TYR A 13 -4.69 5.72 -1.84
N SER A 14 -3.43 5.63 -2.28
CA SER A 14 -3.05 4.91 -3.50
C SER A 14 -2.68 3.47 -3.17
N VAL A 15 -3.44 2.52 -3.68
CA VAL A 15 -3.11 1.09 -3.60
C VAL A 15 -2.30 0.71 -4.82
N ILE A 16 -1.09 0.20 -4.62
CA ILE A 16 -0.24 -0.31 -5.70
C ILE A 16 -0.37 -1.82 -5.70
N LEU A 17 -0.80 -2.36 -6.84
CA LEU A 17 -1.09 -3.77 -7.02
C LEU A 17 -0.29 -4.32 -8.21
N PRO A 18 0.87 -4.94 -7.98
CA PRO A 18 1.61 -5.62 -9.03
C PRO A 18 0.88 -6.90 -9.45
N THR A 19 0.81 -7.15 -10.75
CA THR A 19 0.10 -8.30 -11.33
C THR A 19 0.95 -9.03 -12.37
N PHE A 20 0.94 -10.36 -12.29
CA PHE A 20 1.48 -11.24 -13.31
C PHE A 20 0.69 -12.55 -13.34
N ASN A 21 -0.06 -12.81 -14.41
CA ASN A 21 -1.01 -13.95 -14.51
C ASN A 21 -2.11 -13.94 -13.44
N GLU A 22 -2.73 -12.79 -13.21
CA GLU A 22 -3.72 -12.57 -12.14
C GLU A 22 -5.14 -12.33 -12.67
N ARG A 23 -5.45 -12.80 -13.89
CA ARG A 23 -6.72 -12.52 -14.59
C ARG A 23 -7.97 -12.79 -13.73
N GLN A 24 -7.96 -13.86 -12.94
CA GLN A 24 -9.11 -14.26 -12.11
C GLN A 24 -9.17 -13.51 -10.77
N ASN A 25 -8.00 -13.21 -10.19
CA ASN A 25 -7.92 -12.58 -8.87
C ASN A 25 -8.17 -11.08 -8.94
N LEU A 26 -7.70 -10.44 -10.02
CA LEU A 26 -7.74 -8.99 -10.20
C LEU A 26 -9.16 -8.37 -10.06
N PRO A 27 -10.24 -8.94 -10.64
CA PRO A 27 -11.60 -8.41 -10.42
C PRO A 27 -12.07 -8.52 -8.97
N ILE A 28 -11.75 -9.64 -8.31
CA ILE A 28 -12.21 -9.93 -6.95
C ILE A 28 -11.51 -8.99 -5.96
N ILE A 29 -10.19 -8.84 -6.05
CA ILE A 29 -9.44 -7.93 -5.18
C ILE A 29 -9.85 -6.47 -5.40
N THR A 30 -10.08 -6.07 -6.65
CA THR A 30 -10.57 -4.71 -6.98
C THR A 30 -11.96 -4.46 -6.38
N TRP A 31 -12.87 -5.43 -6.46
CA TRP A 31 -14.18 -5.33 -5.83
C TRP A 31 -14.08 -5.25 -4.30
N LEU A 32 -13.23 -6.08 -3.67
CA LEU A 32 -12.99 -6.04 -2.23
C LEU A 32 -12.45 -4.68 -1.78
N LEU A 33 -11.47 -4.13 -2.51
CA LEU A 33 -10.91 -2.80 -2.24
C LEU A 33 -12.00 -1.73 -2.34
N ASN A 34 -12.73 -1.68 -3.46
CA ASN A 34 -13.80 -0.72 -3.66
C ASN A 34 -14.84 -0.80 -2.53
N ARG A 35 -15.26 -2.01 -2.17
CA ARG A 35 -16.21 -2.24 -1.07
C ARG A 35 -15.68 -1.70 0.25
N THR A 36 -14.47 -2.10 0.65
CA THR A 36 -13.85 -1.67 1.91
C THR A 36 -13.67 -0.15 1.96
N PHE A 37 -13.14 0.49 0.91
CA PHE A 37 -12.95 1.94 0.91
C PHE A 37 -14.28 2.69 0.94
N THR A 38 -15.30 2.21 0.21
CA THR A 38 -16.64 2.82 0.19
C THR A 38 -17.34 2.71 1.55
N GLU A 39 -17.34 1.53 2.17
CA GLU A 39 -17.95 1.27 3.48
C GLU A 39 -17.34 2.17 4.58
N HIS A 40 -16.07 2.50 4.46
CA HIS A 40 -15.34 3.33 5.44
C HIS A 40 -15.20 4.81 5.01
N ASN A 41 -15.80 5.24 3.89
CA ASN A 41 -15.72 6.60 3.35
C ASN A 41 -14.27 7.13 3.19
N ILE A 42 -13.38 6.25 2.73
CA ILE A 42 -11.96 6.55 2.48
C ILE A 42 -11.80 6.87 1.00
N ASP A 43 -11.10 7.97 0.70
CA ASP A 43 -10.76 8.31 -0.67
C ASP A 43 -9.59 7.47 -1.16
N TRP A 44 -9.67 6.94 -2.38
CA TRP A 44 -8.74 5.92 -2.86
C TRP A 44 -8.54 5.94 -4.37
N GLU A 45 -7.40 5.38 -4.77
CA GLU A 45 -7.13 4.95 -6.13
C GLU A 45 -6.38 3.62 -6.13
N LEU A 46 -6.42 2.91 -7.26
CA LEU A 46 -5.74 1.65 -7.49
C LEU A 46 -4.85 1.75 -8.73
N VAL A 47 -3.57 1.50 -8.52
CA VAL A 47 -2.52 1.47 -9.53
C VAL A 47 -2.16 0.01 -9.81
N ILE A 48 -2.75 -0.55 -10.87
CA ILE A 48 -2.44 -1.90 -11.33
C ILE A 48 -1.15 -1.83 -12.14
N VAL A 49 -0.11 -2.57 -11.73
CA VAL A 49 1.16 -2.63 -12.45
C VAL A 49 1.31 -4.02 -13.05
N ASP A 50 1.09 -4.15 -14.35
CA ASP A 50 1.15 -5.45 -15.04
C ASP A 50 2.51 -5.70 -15.67
N ASP A 51 3.15 -6.82 -15.30
CA ASP A 51 4.49 -7.22 -15.73
C ASP A 51 4.47 -8.02 -17.06
N GLY A 52 3.59 -7.66 -17.98
CA GLY A 52 3.49 -8.28 -19.31
C GLY A 52 2.78 -9.64 -19.29
N SER A 53 1.65 -9.73 -18.60
CA SER A 53 0.91 -10.98 -18.43
C SER A 53 0.35 -11.53 -19.76
N PRO A 54 0.69 -12.77 -20.17
CA PRO A 54 0.16 -13.39 -21.39
C PRO A 54 -1.29 -13.90 -21.27
N ASP A 55 -1.84 -13.98 -20.07
CA ASP A 55 -3.16 -14.59 -19.79
C ASP A 55 -4.36 -13.65 -20.04
N GLY A 56 -4.11 -12.42 -20.48
CA GLY A 56 -5.14 -11.39 -20.67
C GLY A 56 -5.49 -10.60 -19.40
N THR A 57 -4.65 -10.64 -18.36
CA THR A 57 -4.79 -9.77 -17.16
C THR A 57 -4.95 -8.29 -17.54
N GLN A 58 -4.22 -7.80 -18.55
CA GLN A 58 -4.33 -6.41 -19.00
C GLN A 58 -5.71 -6.06 -19.56
N ASP A 59 -6.38 -7.00 -20.23
CA ASP A 59 -7.72 -6.75 -20.78
C ASP A 59 -8.76 -6.68 -19.66
N VAL A 60 -8.61 -7.53 -18.64
CA VAL A 60 -9.40 -7.44 -17.42
C VAL A 60 -9.15 -6.12 -16.70
N ALA A 61 -7.89 -5.69 -16.57
CA ALA A 61 -7.56 -4.39 -15.97
C ALA A 61 -8.22 -3.23 -16.73
N LYS A 62 -8.22 -3.24 -18.08
CA LYS A 62 -8.92 -2.23 -18.88
C LYS A 62 -10.45 -2.23 -18.66
N GLN A 63 -11.06 -3.39 -18.42
CA GLN A 63 -12.49 -3.47 -18.06
C GLN A 63 -12.74 -2.87 -16.68
N LEU A 64 -11.85 -3.13 -15.72
CA LEU A 64 -11.94 -2.57 -14.37
C LEU A 64 -11.76 -1.05 -14.35
N ILE A 65 -10.87 -0.50 -15.18
CA ILE A 65 -10.75 0.95 -15.38
C ILE A 65 -12.10 1.56 -15.78
N LYS A 66 -12.82 0.93 -16.71
CA LYS A 66 -14.14 1.42 -17.15
C LYS A 66 -15.20 1.30 -16.04
N ALA A 67 -15.17 0.21 -15.28
CA ALA A 67 -16.16 -0.06 -14.23
C ALA A 67 -15.99 0.84 -12.99
N TYR A 68 -14.75 1.21 -12.67
CA TYR A 68 -14.39 1.94 -11.44
C TYR A 68 -13.74 3.30 -11.72
N ALA A 69 -13.95 3.88 -12.91
CA ALA A 69 -13.44 5.22 -13.22
C ALA A 69 -13.99 6.25 -12.22
N PRO A 70 -13.15 7.17 -11.68
CA PRO A 70 -11.75 7.42 -12.04
C PRO A 70 -10.72 6.70 -11.13
N HIS A 71 -11.13 5.80 -10.23
CA HIS A 71 -10.27 5.25 -9.18
C HIS A 71 -9.21 4.26 -9.67
N VAL A 72 -9.42 3.58 -10.81
CA VAL A 72 -8.52 2.51 -11.27
C VAL A 72 -7.71 2.95 -12.48
N GLN A 73 -6.40 2.71 -12.44
CA GLN A 73 -5.49 2.91 -13.57
C GLN A 73 -4.57 1.70 -13.78
N LEU A 74 -4.13 1.51 -15.03
CA LEU A 74 -3.25 0.42 -15.45
C LEU A 74 -1.91 0.99 -15.93
N GLN A 75 -0.82 0.39 -15.44
CA GLN A 75 0.56 0.63 -15.83
C GLN A 75 1.15 -0.67 -16.37
N ALA A 76 1.02 -0.88 -17.68
CA ALA A 76 1.54 -2.06 -18.35
C ALA A 76 3.04 -1.92 -18.65
N ARG A 77 3.81 -2.97 -18.34
CA ARG A 77 5.25 -3.06 -18.59
C ARG A 77 5.51 -4.13 -19.65
N THR A 78 6.63 -4.01 -20.34
CA THR A 78 6.97 -4.87 -21.49
C THR A 78 7.42 -6.28 -21.10
N GLY A 79 7.61 -6.56 -19.81
CA GLY A 79 7.95 -7.90 -19.32
C GLY A 79 8.21 -7.95 -17.82
N LYS A 80 8.50 -9.15 -17.32
CA LYS A 80 8.73 -9.44 -15.90
C LYS A 80 10.07 -8.90 -15.44
N LEU A 81 10.06 -7.64 -14.99
CA LEU A 81 11.23 -6.92 -14.49
C LEU A 81 11.38 -7.06 -12.96
N GLY A 82 10.48 -7.82 -12.32
CA GLY A 82 10.55 -8.19 -10.91
C GLY A 82 9.63 -7.36 -10.00
N LEU A 83 9.24 -7.95 -8.87
CA LEU A 83 8.23 -7.39 -7.97
C LEU A 83 8.61 -6.02 -7.39
N GLY A 84 9.85 -5.87 -6.90
CA GLY A 84 10.32 -4.60 -6.35
C GLY A 84 10.32 -3.46 -7.37
N THR A 85 10.66 -3.75 -8.63
CA THR A 85 10.64 -2.74 -9.69
C THR A 85 9.21 -2.38 -10.11
N ALA A 86 8.26 -3.31 -9.97
CA ALA A 86 6.84 -3.04 -10.18
C ALA A 86 6.29 -2.06 -9.13
N TYR A 87 6.66 -2.23 -7.86
CA TYR A 87 6.30 -1.28 -6.81
C TYR A 87 6.89 0.12 -7.05
N VAL A 88 8.19 0.20 -7.37
CA VAL A 88 8.85 1.48 -7.70
C VAL A 88 8.21 2.13 -8.92
N HIS A 89 7.80 1.34 -9.91
CA HIS A 89 7.08 1.86 -11.07
C HIS A 89 5.71 2.42 -10.66
N GLY A 90 4.91 1.66 -9.91
CA GLY A 90 3.59 2.08 -9.42
C GLY A 90 3.64 3.35 -8.57
N LEU A 91 4.66 3.49 -7.72
CA LEU A 91 4.88 4.67 -6.88
C LEU A 91 4.97 5.97 -7.69
N LYS A 92 5.50 5.93 -8.92
CA LYS A 92 5.61 7.12 -9.79
C LYS A 92 4.25 7.60 -10.32
N PHE A 93 3.23 6.74 -10.30
CA PHE A 93 1.90 7.05 -10.82
C PHE A 93 0.85 7.22 -9.70
N ALA A 94 1.23 6.95 -8.46
CA ALA A 94 0.40 7.25 -7.30
C ALA A 94 0.25 8.78 -7.12
N ARG A 95 -0.99 9.22 -6.98
CA ARG A 95 -1.44 10.60 -6.78
C ARG A 95 -1.86 10.86 -5.33
N GLY A 96 -2.26 9.82 -4.62
CA GLY A 96 -2.64 9.88 -3.21
C GLY A 96 -1.48 10.27 -2.32
N ASN A 97 -1.79 10.93 -1.20
CA ASN A 97 -0.80 11.35 -0.21
C ASN A 97 -0.39 10.21 0.74
N ARG A 98 -1.07 9.06 0.67
CA ARG A 98 -0.78 7.84 1.43
C ARG A 98 -0.68 6.66 0.47
N ILE A 99 0.32 5.81 0.66
CA ILE A 99 0.55 4.65 -0.18
C ILE A 99 0.24 3.36 0.58
N ILE A 100 -0.45 2.44 -0.09
CA ILE A 100 -0.66 1.07 0.36
C ILE A 100 -0.02 0.15 -0.69
N ILE A 101 0.88 -0.71 -0.24
CA ILE A 101 1.55 -1.72 -1.06
C ILE A 101 0.92 -3.06 -0.68
N MET A 102 0.37 -3.78 -1.66
CA MET A 102 -0.16 -5.13 -1.43
C MET A 102 -0.11 -5.99 -2.70
N ASP A 103 -0.06 -7.30 -2.53
CA ASP A 103 -0.09 -8.27 -3.62
C ASP A 103 -1.52 -8.64 -4.04
N ALA A 104 -1.70 -9.11 -5.28
CA ALA A 104 -2.99 -9.51 -5.87
C ALA A 104 -3.46 -10.93 -5.51
N ASP A 105 -2.65 -11.71 -4.81
CA ASP A 105 -2.83 -13.14 -4.52
C ASP A 105 -3.67 -13.46 -3.26
N PHE A 106 -4.35 -12.45 -2.69
CA PHE A 106 -5.08 -12.53 -1.42
C PHE A 106 -4.24 -12.83 -0.17
N SER A 107 -2.90 -12.79 -0.26
CA SER A 107 -2.03 -12.83 0.92
C SER A 107 -2.31 -11.69 1.91
N HIS A 108 -2.89 -10.60 1.41
CA HIS A 108 -3.25 -9.38 2.13
C HIS A 108 -4.74 -9.10 1.93
N HIS A 109 -5.56 -9.34 2.95
CA HIS A 109 -6.99 -9.08 2.84
C HIS A 109 -7.29 -7.58 3.07
N PRO A 110 -8.03 -6.89 2.17
CA PRO A 110 -8.37 -5.47 2.32
C PRO A 110 -9.06 -5.09 3.64
N LYS A 111 -9.70 -6.04 4.34
CA LYS A 111 -10.40 -5.81 5.62
C LYS A 111 -9.52 -5.21 6.72
N PHE A 112 -8.20 -5.37 6.61
CA PHE A 112 -7.24 -4.84 7.58
C PHE A 112 -6.85 -3.38 7.31
N ILE A 113 -7.08 -2.86 6.09
CA ILE A 113 -6.73 -1.49 5.69
C ILE A 113 -7.37 -0.45 6.61
N PRO A 114 -8.68 -0.52 6.98
CA PRO A 114 -9.28 0.45 7.89
C PRO A 114 -8.61 0.49 9.27
N ARG A 115 -8.24 -0.67 9.84
CA ARG A 115 -7.51 -0.75 11.11
C ARG A 115 -6.12 -0.12 10.99
N MET A 116 -5.40 -0.40 9.89
CA MET A 116 -4.10 0.22 9.61
C MET A 116 -4.19 1.76 9.53
N ILE A 117 -5.20 2.27 8.82
CA ILE A 117 -5.44 3.71 8.67
C ILE A 117 -5.82 4.35 10.02
N ALA A 118 -6.67 3.70 10.80
CA ALA A 118 -7.04 4.17 12.13
C ALA A 118 -5.80 4.29 13.05
N LEU A 119 -4.93 3.27 13.06
CA LEU A 119 -3.68 3.28 13.83
C LEU A 119 -2.73 4.37 13.34
N GLN A 120 -2.57 4.50 12.01
CA GLN A 120 -1.75 5.55 11.40
C GLN A 120 -2.19 6.94 11.86
N ARG A 121 -3.50 7.22 11.81
CA ARG A 121 -4.08 8.52 12.15
C ARG A 121 -4.03 8.80 13.65
N ALA A 122 -4.38 7.81 14.48
CA ALA A 122 -4.46 7.99 15.93
C ALA A 122 -3.10 8.32 16.56
N ARG A 123 -2.02 7.75 16.01
CA ARG A 123 -0.66 7.85 16.56
C ARG A 123 0.29 8.71 15.71
N GLY A 124 -0.15 9.14 14.53
CA GLY A 124 0.66 9.91 13.60
C GLY A 124 1.83 9.12 13.00
N PHE A 125 1.69 7.81 12.81
CA PHE A 125 2.75 6.98 12.27
C PHE A 125 3.01 7.27 10.79
N ASP A 126 4.29 7.25 10.41
CA ASP A 126 4.70 7.37 9.01
C ASP A 126 4.51 6.03 8.27
N ILE A 127 4.81 4.90 8.92
CA ILE A 127 4.73 3.55 8.35
C ILE A 127 3.89 2.63 9.24
N VAL A 128 2.99 1.87 8.60
CA VAL A 128 2.17 0.83 9.24
C VAL A 128 2.30 -0.46 8.44
N THR A 129 2.60 -1.58 9.09
CA THR A 129 2.90 -2.88 8.48
C THR A 129 2.12 -4.02 9.13
N GLY A 130 1.48 -4.89 8.34
CA GLY A 130 0.92 -6.13 8.86
C GLY A 130 2.02 -7.19 9.06
N THR A 131 2.01 -7.92 10.18
CA THR A 131 2.88 -9.09 10.33
C THR A 131 2.10 -10.32 10.78
N ARG A 132 2.48 -11.46 10.20
CA ARG A 132 1.96 -12.79 10.54
C ARG A 132 2.63 -13.39 11.78
N TYR A 133 3.75 -12.81 12.24
CA TYR A 133 4.68 -13.45 13.18
C TYR A 133 4.61 -12.92 14.60
N ALA A 134 3.74 -11.95 14.87
CA ALA A 134 3.57 -11.40 16.20
C ALA A 134 2.20 -11.86 16.74
N GLY A 135 2.28 -12.65 17.81
CA GLY A 135 1.16 -13.30 18.50
C GLY A 135 0.23 -14.09 17.59
N ASP A 136 -0.88 -13.45 17.28
CA ASP A 136 -2.12 -13.93 16.66
C ASP A 136 -2.26 -13.49 15.19
N GLY A 137 -1.24 -12.85 14.61
CA GLY A 137 -1.27 -12.32 13.24
C GLY A 137 -2.03 -10.99 13.21
N GLY A 138 -1.29 -9.89 13.27
CA GLY A 138 -1.85 -8.56 13.55
C GLY A 138 -1.33 -7.45 12.65
N VAL A 139 -1.95 -6.28 12.78
CA VAL A 139 -1.48 -5.03 12.18
C VAL A 139 -0.56 -4.34 13.19
N TYR A 140 0.67 -4.06 12.76
CA TYR A 140 1.69 -3.39 13.56
C TYR A 140 2.05 -2.06 12.90
N ALA A 141 2.58 -1.11 13.66
CA ALA A 141 3.05 0.15 13.11
C ALA A 141 4.43 0.45 13.66
N GLU A 142 5.32 0.91 12.77
CA GLU A 142 6.67 1.32 13.16
C GLU A 142 6.77 2.84 13.01
N CYS A 143 7.14 3.51 14.10
CA CYS A 143 7.39 4.94 14.10
C CYS A 143 8.83 5.20 13.62
N SER A 144 9.03 5.28 12.31
CA SER A 144 10.29 5.76 11.76
C SER A 144 10.19 7.26 11.49
N ARG A 145 10.49 8.09 12.50
CA ARG A 145 10.97 9.45 12.24
C ARG A 145 12.33 9.32 11.54
N ALA A 146 12.33 9.32 10.22
CA ALA A 146 13.54 9.42 9.43
C ALA A 146 13.46 10.64 8.52
N VAL A 147 13.90 11.80 9.00
CA VAL A 147 14.50 12.83 8.14
C VAL A 147 15.56 13.58 8.94
N GLU A 148 16.83 13.29 8.67
CA GLU A 148 17.82 14.32 8.36
C GLU A 148 18.93 13.69 7.51
N SER A 149 19.04 14.17 6.27
CA SER A 149 20.12 13.85 5.35
C SER A 149 21.36 14.65 5.75
N THR A 150 22.45 13.99 6.15
CA THR A 150 23.79 14.32 5.68
C THR A 150 24.74 13.16 5.98
N ASP A 151 25.55 12.84 4.97
CA ASP A 151 26.78 12.04 5.04
C ASP A 151 26.69 10.52 5.25
N ALA A 152 27.11 9.84 4.18
CA ALA A 152 27.41 8.43 4.14
C ALA A 152 28.54 8.10 5.12
N ALA A 153 28.47 6.88 5.68
CA ALA A 153 29.46 6.25 6.55
C ALA A 153 29.42 6.69 8.03
N SER A 154 28.44 6.17 8.78
CA SER A 154 28.61 5.61 10.14
C SER A 154 27.25 5.32 10.78
N PHE A 155 26.71 4.10 10.66
CA PHE A 155 25.61 3.64 11.54
C PHE A 155 25.65 2.11 11.74
N HIS A 156 26.86 1.59 11.95
CA HIS A 156 27.11 0.17 12.25
C HIS A 156 27.36 -0.03 13.75
N ALA A 157 26.51 0.52 14.63
CA ALA A 157 26.61 0.25 16.07
C ALA A 157 25.37 0.55 16.94
N ASP A 158 24.47 1.49 16.59
CA ASP A 158 23.50 2.02 17.58
C ASP A 158 22.01 1.71 17.33
N ALA A 159 21.70 0.74 16.46
CA ALA A 159 20.32 0.37 16.11
C ALA A 159 19.70 -0.71 17.04
N LEU A 160 20.34 -1.04 18.17
CA LEU A 160 19.94 -2.15 19.04
C LEU A 160 19.25 -1.75 20.36
N GLN A 161 19.13 -0.46 20.70
CA GLN A 161 18.79 -0.09 22.08
C GLN A 161 17.54 0.79 22.30
N SER A 162 16.72 1.03 21.27
CA SER A 162 15.44 1.75 21.43
C SER A 162 14.30 1.10 20.62
N ARG A 163 14.19 -0.23 20.73
CA ARG A 163 13.03 -0.98 20.22
C ARG A 163 11.89 -0.91 21.23
N GLN A 164 10.95 0.02 21.05
CA GLN A 164 9.61 -0.14 21.63
C GLN A 164 8.71 -0.76 20.56
N VAL A 165 8.66 -2.10 20.57
CA VAL A 165 7.61 -2.88 19.90
C VAL A 165 6.43 -2.89 20.87
N GLU A 166 5.36 -2.16 20.56
CA GLU A 166 4.13 -2.20 21.36
C GLU A 166 3.13 -3.15 20.68
N GLU A 167 2.85 -4.27 21.35
CA GLU A 167 1.76 -5.18 21.02
C GLU A 167 0.43 -4.59 21.51
N VAL A 168 -0.51 -4.35 20.60
CA VAL A 168 -1.87 -3.94 20.96
C VAL A 168 -2.80 -5.12 20.73
N HIS A 169 -3.12 -5.81 21.83
CA HIS A 169 -4.13 -6.87 21.87
C HIS A 169 -5.54 -6.24 21.80
N ASP A 170 -6.50 -6.98 21.20
CA ASP A 170 -7.93 -6.61 21.10
C ASP A 170 -8.59 -6.34 22.47
#